data_AF-A0A7S1EHJ7-F1
#
_entry.id   AF-A0A7S1EHJ7-F1
#
_cell.length_a   1.000
_cell.length_b   1.000
_cell.length_c   1.000
_cell.angle_alpha   90.00
_cell.angle_beta   90.00
_cell.angle_gamma   90.00
#
_symmetry.space_group_name_H-M   'P 1'
#
loop_
_entity.id
_entity.type
_entity.pdbx_description
1 polymer ?
#
loop_
_entity_poly.entity_id
_entity_poly.type
_entity_poly.pdbx_seq_one_letter_code
_entity_poly.pdbx_strand_id
1 'polypeptide(L)'
;IYTSGTTGNPKGALIPQRALIGNLSGFVASQNWFGFDPFDPSRPSDAVFWSPADWAWTGGLMDALLPTLYFGRPIVAWQGRFSAAKAFELMAAYGVTHAFLFPTALKAMMKAEPRPQR
;
A
#
# COMPACT_ATOMS: atom_id res chain seq x y z
N ILE A 1 -3.14 16.46 6.45
CA ILE A 1 -4.23 15.57 5.95
C ILE A 1 -5.54 16.02 6.59
N TYR A 2 -6.65 16.04 5.87
CA TYR A 2 -7.97 16.30 6.47
C TYR A 2 -8.68 14.99 6.77
N THR A 3 -9.31 14.89 7.95
CA THR A 3 -10.06 13.70 8.37
C THR A 3 -11.52 14.03 8.63
N SER A 4 -12.41 13.04 8.42
CA SER A 4 -13.82 13.15 8.77
C SER A 4 -13.95 13.25 10.28
N GLY A 5 -14.19 14.44 10.81
CA GLY A 5 -14.49 14.65 12.22
C GLY A 5 -15.89 14.12 12.55
N THR A 6 -16.10 13.63 13.78
CA THR A 6 -17.43 13.23 14.28
C THR A 6 -18.34 14.42 14.59
N THR A 7 -17.79 15.64 14.58
CA THR A 7 -18.51 16.89 14.84
C THR A 7 -18.08 17.96 13.82
N GLY A 8 -18.97 18.30 12.88
CA GLY A 8 -18.82 19.44 11.98
C GLY A 8 -17.82 19.25 10.82
N ASN A 9 -17.13 20.33 10.45
CA ASN A 9 -16.24 20.39 9.31
C ASN A 9 -15.01 19.45 9.46
N PRO A 10 -14.43 18.98 8.34
CA PRO A 10 -13.21 18.19 8.36
C PRO A 10 -12.08 18.89 9.13
N LYS A 11 -11.34 18.11 9.93
CA LYS A 11 -10.26 18.63 10.78
C LYS A 11 -8.90 18.34 10.14
N GLY A 12 -8.00 19.31 10.18
CA GLY A 12 -6.63 19.15 9.70
C GLY A 12 -5.75 18.44 10.72
N ALA A 13 -5.22 17.28 10.36
CA ALA A 13 -4.15 16.60 11.07
C ALA A 13 -2.79 17.04 10.52
N LEU A 14 -1.97 17.65 11.38
CA LEU A 14 -0.58 17.98 11.10
C LEU A 14 0.29 16.78 11.51
N ILE A 15 0.98 16.20 10.53
CA ILE A 15 1.88 15.06 10.74
C ILE A 15 3.30 15.55 10.47
N PRO A 16 4.20 15.59 11.48
CA PRO A 16 5.58 16.00 11.25
C PRO A 16 6.32 14.93 10.44
N GLN A 17 7.30 15.32 9.62
CA GLN A 17 8.07 14.37 8.80
C GLN A 17 8.67 13.22 9.62
N ARG A 18 9.18 13.49 10.84
CA ARG A 18 9.73 12.47 11.74
C ARG A 18 8.74 11.37 12.14
N ALA A 19 7.43 11.61 12.01
CA ALA A 19 6.42 10.59 12.29
C ALA A 19 6.53 9.40 11.33
N LEU A 20 7.09 9.60 10.13
CA LEU A 20 7.38 8.50 9.21
C LEU A 20 8.26 7.44 9.87
N ILE A 21 9.34 7.84 10.55
CA ILE A 21 10.27 6.91 11.21
C ILE A 21 9.57 6.03 12.25
N GLY A 22 8.63 6.60 13.00
CA GLY A 22 7.80 5.84 13.95
C GLY A 22 6.81 4.88 13.29
N ASN A 23 6.35 5.19 12.06
CA ASN A 23 5.44 4.33 11.30
C ASN A 23 6.14 3.12 10.66
N LEU A 24 7.42 3.26 10.31
CA LEU A 24 8.16 2.26 9.52
C LEU A 24 8.17 0.87 10.14
N SER A 25 8.26 0.75 11.47
CA SER A 25 8.29 -0.56 12.14
C SER A 25 6.99 -1.34 11.92
N GLY A 26 5.84 -0.68 12.05
CA GLY A 26 4.53 -1.28 11.78
C GLY A 26 4.34 -1.62 10.30
N PHE A 27 4.80 -0.74 9.41
CA PHE A 27 4.78 -1.01 7.97
C PHE A 27 5.62 -2.24 7.61
N VAL A 28 6.90 -2.30 8.00
CA VAL A 28 7.80 -3.42 7.69
C VAL A 28 7.25 -4.74 8.24
N ALA A 29 6.79 -4.75 9.49
CA ALA A 29 6.25 -5.96 10.12
C ALA A 29 4.94 -6.45 9.46
N SER A 30 4.07 -5.54 9.01
CA SER A 30 2.82 -5.90 8.33
C SER A 30 2.99 -6.22 6.85
N GLN A 31 4.11 -5.83 6.24
CA GLN A 31 4.40 -6.00 4.82
C GLN A 31 5.53 -7.02 4.60
N ASN A 32 5.54 -8.12 5.37
CA ASN A 32 6.48 -9.24 5.19
C ASN A 32 7.96 -8.81 5.07
N TRP A 33 8.40 -7.87 5.92
CA TRP A 33 9.75 -7.31 5.89
C TRP A 33 10.09 -6.56 4.60
N PHE A 34 9.13 -5.78 4.09
CA PHE A 34 9.31 -4.95 2.90
C PHE A 34 10.62 -4.14 2.93
N GLY A 35 11.29 -4.10 1.77
CA GLY A 35 12.56 -3.40 1.58
C GLY A 35 13.79 -4.29 1.79
N PHE A 36 13.60 -5.50 2.34
CA PHE A 36 14.65 -6.50 2.50
C PHE A 36 14.40 -7.70 1.58
N ASP A 37 15.46 -8.41 1.22
CA ASP A 37 15.34 -9.75 0.64
C ASP A 37 15.02 -10.74 1.79
N PRO A 38 14.01 -11.61 1.63
CA PRO A 38 13.54 -12.49 2.70
C PRO A 38 14.48 -13.66 3.01
N PHE A 39 15.47 -13.93 2.16
CA PHE A 39 16.39 -15.08 2.29
C PHE A 39 17.84 -14.65 2.52
N ASP A 40 18.25 -13.48 2.04
CA ASP A 40 19.61 -12.99 2.16
C ASP A 40 19.66 -11.46 2.35
N PRO A 41 19.96 -10.96 3.57
CA PRO A 41 19.98 -9.54 3.86
C PRO A 41 21.08 -8.76 3.12
N SER A 42 22.05 -9.44 2.49
CA SER A 42 23.07 -8.80 1.66
C SER A 42 22.57 -8.49 0.24
N ARG A 43 21.46 -9.10 -0.19
CA ARG A 43 20.88 -8.88 -1.52
C ARG A 43 19.87 -7.73 -1.50
N PRO A 44 19.81 -6.95 -2.59
CA PRO A 44 18.76 -5.94 -2.72
C PRO A 44 17.40 -6.62 -2.84
N SER A 45 16.39 -6.07 -2.16
CA SER A 45 15.00 -6.49 -2.33
C SER A 45 14.53 -6.28 -3.77
N ASP A 46 13.68 -7.16 -4.27
CA ASP A 46 12.94 -6.99 -5.54
C ASP A 46 11.52 -6.45 -5.32
N ALA A 47 11.19 -6.02 -4.09
CA ALA A 47 9.84 -5.63 -3.71
C ALA A 47 9.24 -4.54 -4.61
N VAL A 48 7.99 -4.75 -5.04
CA VAL A 48 7.17 -3.80 -5.79
C VAL A 48 5.84 -3.67 -5.05
N PHE A 49 5.49 -2.45 -4.65
CA PHE A 49 4.28 -2.21 -3.87
C PHE A 49 3.13 -1.73 -4.75
N TRP A 50 1.91 -2.12 -4.42
CA TRP A 50 0.71 -1.53 -5.01
C TRP A 50 -0.42 -1.41 -3.99
N SER A 51 -1.23 -0.38 -4.11
CA SER A 51 -2.46 -0.26 -3.33
C SER A 51 -3.51 0.53 -4.12
N PRO A 52 -4.80 0.19 -4.01
CA PRO A 52 -5.89 1.05 -4.48
C PRO A 52 -6.17 2.21 -3.51
N ALA A 53 -5.43 2.35 -2.41
CA ALA A 53 -5.60 3.45 -1.45
C ALA A 53 -5.17 4.79 -2.06
N ASP A 54 -6.04 5.79 -1.90
CA ASP A 54 -5.75 7.16 -2.29
C ASP A 54 -4.68 7.80 -1.38
N TRP A 55 -3.79 8.60 -1.96
CA TRP A 55 -2.66 9.21 -1.25
C TRP A 55 -3.02 10.45 -0.43
N ALA A 56 -4.24 10.98 -0.55
CA ALA A 56 -4.75 12.02 0.34
C ALA A 56 -5.27 11.44 1.68
N TRP A 57 -5.43 10.11 1.77
CA TRP A 57 -5.78 9.42 3.00
C TRP A 57 -4.52 8.91 3.73
N THR A 58 -4.55 8.95 5.06
CA THR A 58 -3.39 8.59 5.89
C THR A 58 -2.87 7.18 5.60
N GLY A 59 -3.71 6.18 5.39
CA GLY A 59 -3.22 4.83 5.09
C GLY A 59 -2.57 4.72 3.70
N GLY A 60 -3.08 5.42 2.68
CA GLY A 60 -2.41 5.46 1.38
C GLY A 60 -1.07 6.21 1.43
N LEU A 61 -1.01 7.29 2.21
CA LEU A 61 0.21 8.08 2.35
C LEU A 61 1.27 7.40 3.23
N MET A 62 0.87 6.96 4.42
CA MET A 62 1.77 6.48 5.48
C MET A 62 1.96 4.97 5.44
N ASP A 63 1.02 4.19 4.90
CA ASP A 63 1.09 2.72 4.87
C ASP A 63 1.24 2.15 3.45
N ALA A 64 1.49 3.01 2.46
CA ALA A 64 1.87 2.61 1.10
C ALA A 64 2.93 3.54 0.50
N LEU A 65 2.61 4.80 0.20
CA LEU A 65 3.48 5.68 -0.58
C LEU A 65 4.82 5.99 0.11
N LEU A 66 4.80 6.65 1.26
CA LEU A 66 6.01 7.17 1.90
C LEU A 66 6.97 6.08 2.38
N PRO A 67 6.53 4.98 3.02
CA PRO A 67 7.44 3.89 3.37
C PRO A 67 8.04 3.20 2.15
N THR A 68 7.26 3.00 1.09
CA THR A 68 7.78 2.39 -0.14
C THR A 68 8.92 3.20 -0.72
N LEU A 69 8.74 4.53 -0.80
CA LEU A 69 9.77 5.45 -1.26
C LEU A 69 10.95 5.55 -0.28
N TYR A 70 10.70 5.47 1.03
CA TYR A 70 11.76 5.45 2.05
C TYR A 70 12.74 4.29 1.84
N PHE A 71 12.25 3.11 1.49
CA PHE A 71 13.08 1.93 1.17
C PHE A 71 13.61 1.93 -0.27
N GLY A 72 13.41 3.00 -1.04
CA GLY A 72 13.88 3.09 -2.43
C GLY A 72 13.24 2.08 -3.38
N ARG A 73 12.01 1.63 -3.06
CA ARG A 73 11.27 0.64 -3.85
C ARG A 73 10.21 1.30 -4.72
N PRO A 74 9.84 0.70 -5.87
CA PRO A 74 8.77 1.21 -6.71
C PRO A 74 7.39 0.98 -6.09
N ILE A 75 6.49 1.95 -6.30
CA ILE A 75 5.05 1.83 -6.03
C ILE A 75 4.27 2.04 -7.32
N VAL A 76 3.35 1.12 -7.62
CA VAL A 76 2.46 1.21 -8.77
C VAL A 76 1.24 2.05 -8.39
N ALA A 77 0.92 3.04 -9.22
CA ALA A 77 -0.26 3.90 -9.06
C ALA A 77 -1.20 3.74 -10.25
N TRP A 78 -2.49 3.94 -10.01
CA TRP A 78 -3.50 3.95 -11.07
C TRP A 78 -4.53 5.04 -10.83
N GLN A 79 -4.79 5.86 -11.85
CA GLN A 79 -5.79 6.91 -11.82
C GLN A 79 -7.08 6.40 -12.45
N GLY A 80 -7.93 5.77 -11.64
CA GLY A 80 -9.23 5.28 -12.08
C GLY A 80 -10.03 4.70 -10.92
N ARG A 81 -11.27 4.30 -11.21
CA ARG A 81 -12.07 3.56 -10.21
C ARG A 81 -11.50 2.17 -10.02
N PHE A 82 -11.58 1.68 -8.79
CA PHE A 82 -11.22 0.30 -8.48
C PHE A 82 -12.12 -0.68 -9.22
N SER A 83 -11.52 -1.68 -9.84
CA SER A 83 -12.17 -2.93 -10.24
C SER A 83 -11.21 -4.09 -9.99
N ALA A 84 -11.75 -5.26 -9.64
CA ALA A 84 -10.92 -6.43 -9.40
C ALA A 84 -10.11 -6.84 -10.64
N ALA A 85 -10.71 -6.77 -11.83
CA ALA A 85 -10.04 -7.08 -13.09
C ALA A 85 -8.83 -6.16 -13.31
N LYS A 86 -9.00 -4.84 -13.12
CA LYS A 86 -7.90 -3.89 -13.26
C LYS A 86 -6.83 -4.08 -12.19
N ALA A 87 -7.21 -4.42 -10.96
CA ALA A 87 -6.27 -4.75 -9.90
C ALA A 87 -5.37 -5.93 -10.31
N PHE A 88 -5.94 -7.05 -10.75
CA PHE A 88 -5.17 -8.22 -11.20
C PHE A 88 -4.29 -7.90 -12.42
N GLU A 89 -4.82 -7.15 -13.39
CA GLU A 89 -4.05 -6.69 -14.55
C GLU A 89 -2.80 -5.90 -14.13
N LEU A 90 -2.95 -4.91 -13.24
CA LEU A 90 -1.83 -4.11 -12.75
C LEU A 90 -0.82 -4.96 -11.98
N MET A 91 -1.30 -5.85 -11.11
CA MET A 91 -0.43 -6.72 -10.33
C MET A 91 0.41 -7.65 -11.23
N ALA A 92 -0.21 -8.26 -12.24
CA ALA A 92 0.47 -9.12 -13.19
C ALA A 92 1.43 -8.33 -14.10
N ALA A 93 1.00 -7.19 -14.64
CA ALA A 93 1.78 -6.41 -15.60
C ALA A 93 3.06 -5.80 -14.98
N TYR A 94 3.02 -5.46 -13.68
CA TYR A 94 4.13 -4.78 -12.99
C TYR A 94 4.85 -5.66 -11.97
N GLY A 95 4.51 -6.95 -11.86
CA GLY A 95 5.17 -7.87 -10.92
C GLY A 95 5.02 -7.41 -9.47
N VAL A 96 3.81 -6.99 -9.07
CA VAL A 96 3.54 -6.55 -7.70
C VAL A 96 3.80 -7.70 -6.74
N THR A 97 4.62 -7.47 -5.72
CA THR A 97 4.93 -8.47 -4.69
C THR A 97 4.29 -8.15 -3.34
N HIS A 98 3.93 -6.88 -3.10
CA HIS A 98 3.31 -6.42 -1.86
C HIS A 98 2.09 -5.56 -2.15
N ALA A 99 1.02 -5.77 -1.37
CA ALA A 99 -0.18 -4.98 -1.52
C ALA A 99 -0.82 -4.63 -0.18
N PHE A 100 -1.29 -3.39 -0.09
CA PHE A 100 -2.17 -2.95 0.97
C PHE A 100 -3.61 -2.85 0.45
N LEU A 101 -4.50 -3.70 0.97
CA LEU A 101 -5.88 -3.83 0.51
C LEU A 101 -6.88 -3.64 1.64
N PHE A 102 -7.97 -2.93 1.32
CA PHE A 102 -9.13 -2.88 2.20
C PHE A 102 -9.90 -4.19 2.19
N PRO A 103 -10.58 -4.58 3.28
CA PRO A 103 -11.41 -5.79 3.30
C PRO A 103 -12.46 -5.84 2.19
N THR A 104 -13.04 -4.69 1.82
CA THR A 104 -14.02 -4.58 0.73
C THR A 104 -13.41 -4.85 -0.65
N ALA A 105 -12.21 -4.31 -0.91
CA ALA A 105 -11.48 -4.54 -2.15
C ALA A 105 -11.05 -6.01 -2.27
N LEU A 106 -10.50 -6.58 -1.19
CA LEU A 106 -10.11 -7.99 -1.15
C LEU A 106 -11.33 -8.90 -1.38
N LYS A 107 -12.46 -8.64 -0.72
CA LYS A 107 -13.70 -9.38 -0.94
C LYS A 107 -14.19 -9.31 -2.38
N ALA A 108 -14.11 -8.13 -3.00
CA ALA A 108 -14.47 -7.95 -4.42
C ALA A 108 -13.55 -8.76 -5.34
N MET A 109 -12.24 -8.78 -5.06
CA MET A 109 -11.27 -9.58 -5.81
C MET A 109 -11.51 -11.07 -5.66
N MET A 110 -11.73 -11.56 -4.44
CA MET A 110 -12.06 -12.97 -4.16
C MET A 110 -13.33 -13.43 -4.88
N LYS A 111 -14.32 -12.52 -5.03
CA LYS A 111 -15.55 -12.82 -5.79
C LYS A 111 -15.30 -12.85 -7.29
N ALA A 112 -14.47 -11.94 -7.80
CA ALA A 112 -14.13 -11.87 -9.22
C ALA A 112 -13.29 -13.07 -9.66
N GLU A 113 -12.36 -13.51 -8.81
CA GLU A 113 -11.59 -14.75 -9.03
C GLU A 113 -11.60 -15.67 -7.81
N PRO A 114 -12.55 -16.63 -7.76
CA PRO A 114 -12.63 -17.60 -6.67
C PRO A 114 -11.47 -18.60 -6.62
N ARG A 115 -10.71 -18.73 -7.72
CA ARG A 115 -9.57 -19.65 -7.86
C ARG A 115 -8.37 -18.91 -8.49
N PRO A 116 -7.72 -18.00 -7.76
CA PRO A 116 -6.56 -17.27 -8.28
C PRO A 116 -5.43 -18.26 -8.56
N GLN A 117 -4.88 -18.22 -9.78
CA GLN A 117 -3.66 -18.96 -10.11
C GLN A 117 -2.45 -18.25 -9.47
N ARG A 118 -1.42 -19.03 -9.11
CA ARG A 118 -0.16 -18.50 -8.56
C ARG A 118 0.65 -17.78 -9.62
#